data_AF-A0A151SBK0-F1
#
_entry.id   AF-A0A151SBK0-F1
#
_cell.length_a   1.000
_cell.length_b   1.000
_cell.length_c   1.000
_cell.angle_alpha   90.00
_cell.angle_beta   90.00
_cell.angle_gamma   90.00
#
_symmetry.space_group_name_H-M   'P 1'
#
loop_
_entity.id
_entity.type
_entity.pdbx_description
1 polymer ?
#
loop_
_entity_poly.entity_id
_entity_poly.type
_entity_poly.pdbx_seq_one_letter_code
_entity_poly.pdbx_strand_id
1 'polypeptide(L)' 'FEKIFSVLGCLEEQKLTYAMYMLTGEAEYWWKGTSQMLIDCGVVVDWVCFKRAFLEKYFPESVKHAREAEFMRL' A
#
# COMPACT_ATOMS: atom_id res chain seq x y z
N PHE A 1 -6.10 2.94 -3.53
CA PHE A 1 -5.72 4.21 -2.88
C PHE A 1 -5.85 5.42 -3.80
N GLU A 2 -5.19 5.47 -4.98
CA GLU A 2 -5.16 6.69 -5.82
C GLU A 2 -6.54 7.28 -6.17
N LYS A 3 -7.53 6.46 -6.51
CA LYS A 3 -8.89 6.92 -6.79
C LYS A 3 -9.55 7.59 -5.58
N ILE A 4 -9.33 7.05 -4.38
CA ILE A 4 -9.85 7.62 -3.13
C ILE A 4 -9.15 8.94 -2.84
N PHE A 5 -7.83 9.01 -3.01
CA PHE A 5 -7.07 10.24 -2.80
C PHE A 5 -7.43 11.36 -3.77
N SER A 6 -7.71 11.03 -5.03
CA SER A 6 -8.22 11.98 -6.02
C SER A 6 -9.57 12.56 -5.59
N VAL A 7 -10.49 11.74 -5.09
CA VAL A 7 -11.80 12.21 -4.60
C VAL A 7 -11.66 13.07 -3.34
N LEU A 8 -10.72 12.73 -2.45
CA LEU A 8 -10.46 13.47 -1.23
C LEU A 8 -9.62 14.75 -1.43
N GLY A 9 -9.11 15.01 -2.63
CA GLY A 9 -8.23 16.15 -2.90
C GLY A 9 -6.90 16.08 -2.12
N CYS A 10 -6.43 14.86 -1.84
CA CYS A 10 -5.27 14.63 -0.97
C CYS A 10 -3.95 15.07 -1.64
N LEU A 11 -3.16 15.87 -0.94
CA LEU A 11 -1.81 16.25 -1.37
C LEU A 11 -0.85 15.06 -1.27
N GLU A 12 0.18 15.04 -2.12
CA GLU A 12 1.15 13.93 -2.16
C GLU A 12 1.79 13.65 -0.79
N GLU A 13 2.10 14.72 -0.05
CA GLU A 13 2.67 14.66 1.31
C GLU A 13 1.72 14.05 2.35
N GLN A 14 0.41 14.08 2.10
CA GLN A 14 -0.61 13.58 3.02
C GLN A 14 -1.01 12.13 2.72
N LYS A 15 -0.71 11.61 1.52
CA LYS A 15 -1.16 10.28 1.06
C LYS A 15 -0.74 9.17 2.00
N LEU A 16 0.51 9.19 2.47
CA LEU A 16 1.03 8.17 3.39
C LEU A 16 0.23 8.18 4.70
N THR A 17 0.02 9.36 5.30
CA THR A 17 -0.72 9.51 6.55
C THR A 17 -2.16 8.99 6.41
N TYR A 18 -2.85 9.35 5.34
CA TYR A 18 -4.21 8.85 5.09
C TYR A 18 -4.23 7.35 4.83
N ALA A 19 -3.27 6.81 4.08
CA ALA A 19 -3.19 5.37 3.84
C ALA A 19 -3.02 4.60 5.15
N MET A 20 -2.11 5.05 6.01
CA MET A 20 -1.88 4.47 7.33
C MET A 20 -3.14 4.51 8.20
N TYR A 21 -3.87 5.63 8.19
CA TYR A 21 -5.13 5.77 8.92
C TYR A 21 -6.22 4.80 8.43
N MET A 22 -6.24 4.49 7.14
CA MET A 22 -7.21 3.54 6.56
C MET A 22 -6.85 2.07 6.80
N LEU A 23 -5.63 1.75 7.27
CA LEU A 23 -5.28 0.38 7.61
C LEU A 23 -5.99 -0.04 8.89
N THR A 24 -6.47 -1.28 8.89
CA THR A 24 -7.14 -1.86 10.05
C THR A 24 -6.71 -3.32 10.23
N GLY A 25 -6.67 -3.81 11.47
CA GLY A 25 -6.43 -5.22 11.76
C GLY A 25 -5.04 -5.69 11.34
N GLU A 26 -4.97 -6.78 10.58
CA GLU A 26 -3.70 -7.41 10.17
C GLU A 26 -2.80 -6.46 9.37
N ALA A 27 -3.38 -5.65 8.49
CA ALA A 27 -2.61 -4.72 7.67
C ALA A 27 -1.99 -3.59 8.49
N GLU A 28 -2.71 -3.10 9.51
CA GLU A 28 -2.17 -2.09 10.43
C GLU A 28 -1.00 -2.66 11.25
N TYR A 29 -1.19 -3.86 11.82
CA TYR A 29 -0.15 -4.53 12.61
C TYR A 29 1.11 -4.80 11.78
N TRP A 30 0.94 -5.35 10.57
CA TRP A 30 2.04 -5.61 9.66
C TRP A 30 2.79 -4.33 9.27
N TRP A 31 2.06 -3.27 8.92
CA TRP A 31 2.68 -2.04 8.46
C TRP A 31 3.52 -1.41 9.57
N LYS A 32 3.03 -1.38 10.82
CA LYS A 32 3.80 -0.88 11.97
C LYS A 32 5.15 -1.58 12.13
N GLY A 33 5.18 -2.90 12.05
CA GLY A 33 6.44 -3.67 12.15
C GLY A 33 7.37 -3.43 10.95
N THR A 34 6.80 -3.41 9.75
CA THR A 34 7.57 -3.23 8.51
C THR A 34 8.16 -1.82 8.41
N SER A 35 7.37 -0.79 8.74
CA SER A 35 7.83 0.60 8.75
C SER A 35 8.94 0.81 9.76
N GLN A 36 8.86 0.19 10.95
CA GLN A 36 9.92 0.28 11.95
C GLN A 36 11.22 -0.32 11.42
N MET A 37 11.15 -1.53 10.85
CA MET A 37 12.33 -2.18 10.25
C MET A 37 12.96 -1.34 9.13
N LEU A 38 12.14 -0.72 8.27
CA LEU A 38 12.61 0.15 7.20
C LEU A 38 13.36 1.38 7.76
N ILE A 39 12.80 2.00 8.81
CA ILE A 39 13.44 3.12 9.50
C ILE A 39 14.77 2.70 10.11
N ASP A 40 14.81 1.54 10.77
CA ASP A 40 16.03 0.99 11.39
C ASP A 40 17.11 0.67 10.34
N CYS A 41 16.72 0.33 9.11
CA CYS A 41 17.61 0.17 7.95
C CYS A 41 18.00 1.50 7.27
N GLY A 42 17.57 2.66 7.79
CA GLY A 42 17.86 3.97 7.22
C GLY A 42 17.07 4.29 5.95
N VAL A 43 15.98 3.56 5.68
CA VAL A 43 15.11 3.80 4.53
C VAL A 43 14.13 4.92 4.85
N VAL A 44 14.02 5.91 3.96
CA VAL A 44 12.99 6.94 4.05
C VAL A 44 11.62 6.30 3.77
N VAL A 45 10.72 6.35 4.75
CA VAL A 45 9.35 5.83 4.62
C VAL A 45 8.46 6.94 4.05
N ASP A 46 8.28 6.91 2.74
CA ASP A 46 7.38 7.80 2.00
C ASP A 46 6.21 7.01 1.36
N TRP A 47 5.35 7.72 0.62
CA TRP A 47 4.21 7.13 -0.09
C TRP A 47 4.65 6.03 -1.08
N VAL A 48 5.76 6.22 -1.79
CA VAL A 48 6.26 5.27 -2.79
C VAL A 48 6.71 3.98 -2.11
N CYS A 49 7.45 4.10 -1.01
CA CYS A 49 7.92 2.99 -0.20
C CYS A 49 6.75 2.16 0.35
N PHE A 50 5.76 2.83 0.96
CA PHE A 50 4.54 2.18 1.43
C PHE A 50 3.80 1.45 0.30
N LYS A 51 3.54 2.14 -0.82
CA LYS A 51 2.77 1.58 -1.94
C LYS A 51 3.45 0.34 -2.51
N ARG A 52 4.78 0.35 -2.65
CA ARG A 52 5.56 -0.80 -3.10
C ARG A 52 5.41 -1.98 -2.13
N ALA A 53 5.72 -1.77 -0.85
CA ALA A 53 5.65 -2.83 0.16
C ALA A 53 4.22 -3.40 0.30
N PHE A 54 3.21 -2.53 0.26
CA PHE A 54 1.80 -2.94 0.34
C PHE A 54 1.38 -3.80 -0.85
N LEU A 55 1.74 -3.40 -2.07
CA LEU A 55 1.42 -4.18 -3.27
C LEU A 55 2.17 -5.50 -3.32
N GLU A 56 3.45 -5.53 -2.93
CA GLU A 56 4.22 -6.77 -2.85
C GLU A 56 3.60 -7.78 -1.89
N LYS A 57 3.11 -7.32 -0.73
CA LYS A 57 2.48 -8.20 0.26
C LYS A 57 1.09 -8.69 -0.15
N TYR A 58 0.21 -7.79 -0.58
CA TYR A 58 -1.23 -8.09 -0.76
C TYR A 58 -1.64 -8.37 -2.20
N PHE A 59 -0.81 -7.99 -3.17
CA PHE A 59 -1.03 -8.22 -4.61
C PHE A 59 0.21 -8.89 -5.24
N PRO A 60 0.57 -10.11 -4.80
CA PRO A 60 1.64 -10.86 -5.42
C PRO A 60 1.29 -11.22 -6.87
N GLU A 61 2.30 -11.57 -7.65
CA GLU A 61 2.16 -11.80 -9.10
C GLU A 61 1.12 -12.87 -9.44
N SER A 62 1.00 -13.92 -8.62
CA SER A 62 -0.02 -14.95 -8.76
C SER A 62 -1.45 -14.41 -8.66
N VAL A 63 -1.68 -13.45 -7.75
CA VAL A 63 -2.98 -12.77 -7.61
C VAL A 63 -3.23 -11.85 -8.79
N LYS A 64 -2.20 -11.18 -9.31
CA LYS A 64 -2.33 -10.36 -10.54
C LYS A 64 -2.73 -11.22 -11.74
N HIS A 65 -2.02 -12.31 -12.00
CA HIS A 65 -2.36 -13.22 -13.10
C HIS A 65 -3.75 -13.84 -12.97
N ALA A 66 -4.17 -14.21 -11.74
CA ALA A 66 -5.52 -14.70 -11.51
C ALA A 66 -6.57 -13.64 -11.87
N ARG A 67 -6.35 -12.37 -11.50
CA ARG A 67 -7.24 -11.25 -11.84
C ARG A 67 -7.26 -10.93 -13.33
N GLU A 68 -6.12 -10.98 -13.99
CA GLU A 68 -6.01 -10.80 -15.45
C GLU A 68 -6.78 -11.90 -16.20
N ALA A 69 -6.61 -13.15 -15.78
CA ALA A 69 -7.33 -14.28 -16.36
C ALA A 69 -8.85 -14.18 -16.12
N GLU A 70 -9.30 -13.70 -14.96
CA GLU A 70 -10.70 -13.42 -14.66
C GLU A 70 -11.25 -12.32 -15.59
N PHE A 71 -10.49 -11.23 -15.79
CA PHE A 71 -10.89 -10.14 -16.68
C PHE A 71 -11.00 -10.58 -18.14
N MET A 72 -10.09 -11.43 -18.62
CA MET A 72 -10.12 -11.95 -20.00
C MET A 72 -11.25 -12.95 -20.26
N ARG A 73 -11.93 -13.42 -19.21
CA ARG A 73 -13.09 -14.33 -19.29
C ARG A 73 -14.43 -13.59 -19.23
N LEU A 74 -14.42 -12.27 -19.10
CA LEU A 74 -15.58 -11.36 -19.16
C LEU A 74 -15.70 -10.74 -20.56
#